data_AF-A0A1T4WG09-F1
#
_entry.id   AF-A0A1T4WG09-F1
#
_cell.length_a   1.000
_cell.length_b   1.000
_cell.length_c   1.000
_cell.angle_alpha   90.00
_cell.angle_beta   90.00
_cell.angle_gamma   90.00
#
_symmetry.space_group_name_H-M   'P 1'
#
loop_
_entity.id
_entity.type
_entity.pdbx_description
1 polymer ?
#
loop_
_entity_poly.entity_id
_entity_poly.type
_entity_poly.pdbx_seq_one_letter_code
_entity_poly.pdbx_strand_id
1 'polypeptide(L)'
;MAAERGYERIAVEVKSFLRSSQVVDLEEAIGQYALYQLFLRQQDPERQLYLAVPRHALDNILSREVGRVAIEGLKVNVVVYSLTEEEQLQWKPQ
;
A
#
# COMPACT_ATOMS: atom_id res chain seq x y z
N MET A 1 -4.24 9.54 -2.43
CA MET A 1 -5.11 9.61 -3.64
C MET A 1 -6.35 8.77 -3.37
N ALA A 2 -7.56 9.26 -3.62
CA ALA A 2 -8.80 8.51 -3.41
C ALA A 2 -9.30 7.98 -4.77
N ALA A 3 -9.64 6.69 -4.85
CA ALA A 3 -10.20 6.05 -6.03
C ALA A 3 -11.58 5.46 -5.66
N GLU A 4 -12.55 5.54 -6.57
CA GLU A 4 -13.90 4.99 -6.40
C GLU A 4 -14.14 3.90 -7.45
N ARG A 5 -14.51 2.69 -7.01
CA ARG A 5 -14.92 1.60 -7.89
C ARG A 5 -16.18 0.95 -7.33
N GLY A 6 -17.35 1.47 -7.75
CA GLY A 6 -18.69 0.93 -7.49
C GLY A 6 -19.10 0.89 -6.01
N TYR A 7 -19.85 1.90 -5.55
CA TYR A 7 -20.48 2.07 -4.21
C TYR A 7 -19.60 1.88 -2.95
N GLU A 8 -18.41 1.27 -3.04
CA GLU A 8 -17.44 1.14 -1.97
C GLU A 8 -16.38 2.25 -2.09
N ARG A 9 -16.38 3.14 -1.10
CA ARG A 9 -15.38 4.20 -0.95
C ARG A 9 -14.11 3.55 -0.40
N ILE A 10 -13.04 3.55 -1.18
CA ILE A 10 -11.74 3.03 -0.72
C ILE A 10 -10.74 4.18 -0.52
N ALA A 11 -9.81 3.98 0.40
CA ALA A 11 -8.57 4.73 0.52
C ALA A 11 -7.42 3.82 0.15
N VAL A 12 -6.48 4.31 -0.65
CA VAL A 12 -5.30 3.54 -1.07
C VAL A 12 -4.05 4.34 -0.75
N GLU A 13 -3.19 3.75 0.09
CA GLU A 13 -1.86 4.24 0.41
C GLU A 13 -0.85 3.48 -0.45
N VAL A 14 -0.13 4.16 -1.35
CA VAL A 14 0.78 3.52 -2.31
C VAL A 14 2.21 3.60 -1.81
N LYS A 15 2.90 2.45 -1.72
CA LYS A 15 4.30 2.35 -1.27
C LYS A 15 5.16 1.67 -2.33
N SER A 16 6.34 2.24 -2.58
CA SER A 16 7.24 1.78 -3.64
C SER A 16 8.27 0.73 -3.19
N PHE A 17 8.60 0.65 -1.90
CA PHE A 17 9.59 -0.29 -1.34
C PHE A 17 10.93 -0.30 -2.11
N LEU A 18 11.48 0.91 -2.35
CA LEU A 18 12.70 1.11 -3.13
C LEU A 18 13.92 1.44 -2.27
N ARG A 19 13.80 1.56 -0.94
CA ARG A 19 14.96 1.84 -0.10
C ARG A 19 15.88 0.62 -0.04
N SER A 20 17.16 0.88 0.27
CA SER A 20 18.16 -0.15 0.50
C SER A 20 17.77 -1.09 1.65
N SER A 21 17.08 -0.57 2.67
CA SER A 21 16.49 -1.36 3.75
C SER A 21 14.97 -1.42 3.61
N GLN A 22 14.47 -2.56 3.12
CA GLN A 22 13.02 -2.80 3.05
C GLN A 22 12.36 -2.92 4.43
N VAL A 23 13.12 -3.16 5.49
CA VAL A 23 12.59 -3.16 6.87
C VAL A 23 12.14 -1.75 7.28
N VAL A 24 12.92 -0.72 6.93
CA VAL A 24 12.54 0.67 7.20
C VAL A 24 11.29 1.06 6.40
N ASP A 25 11.21 0.62 5.14
CA ASP A 25 10.01 0.82 4.32
C ASP A 25 8.78 0.12 4.95
N LEU A 26 8.96 -1.08 5.50
CA LEU A 26 7.89 -1.81 6.19
C LEU A 26 7.44 -1.07 7.46
N GLU A 27 8.36 -0.63 8.31
CA GLU A 27 8.04 0.14 9.53
C GLU A 27 7.25 1.41 9.21
N GLU A 28 7.70 2.16 8.20
CA GLU A 28 7.03 3.38 7.76
C GLU A 28 5.64 3.10 7.19
N ALA A 29 5.52 2.10 6.30
CA ALA A 29 4.25 1.72 5.68
C ALA A 29 3.22 1.27 6.73
N ILE A 30 3.65 0.44 7.69
CA ILE A 30 2.79 -0.08 8.75
C ILE A 30 2.37 1.03 9.71
N GLY A 31 3.30 1.90 10.11
CA GLY A 31 2.99 3.04 10.98
C GLY A 31 1.95 3.98 10.36
N GLN A 32 2.13 4.32 9.08
CA GLN A 32 1.18 5.19 8.37
C GLN A 32 -0.18 4.50 8.15
N TYR A 33 -0.18 3.23 7.78
CA TYR A 33 -1.42 2.46 7.62
C TYR A 33 -2.22 2.42 8.92
N ALA A 34 -1.56 2.10 10.05
CA ALA A 34 -2.22 2.03 11.35
C ALA A 34 -2.80 3.40 11.77
N LEU A 35 -2.03 4.48 11.61
CA LEU A 35 -2.48 5.83 11.95
C LEU A 35 -3.69 6.26 11.11
N TYR A 36 -3.65 6.03 9.79
CA TYR A 36 -4.76 6.38 8.91
C TYR A 36 -5.98 5.49 9.10
N GLN A 37 -5.79 4.20 9.42
CA GLN A 37 -6.91 3.33 9.76
C GLN A 37 -7.62 3.82 11.03
N LEU A 38 -6.88 4.26 12.05
CA LEU A 38 -7.46 4.85 13.27
C LEU A 38 -8.25 6.13 12.96
N PHE A 39 -7.73 6.98 12.08
CA PHE A 39 -8.41 8.21 11.66
C PHE A 39 -9.69 7.91 10.87
N LEU A 40 -9.63 7.01 9.89
CA LEU A 40 -10.78 6.65 9.06
C LEU A 40 -11.90 6.01 9.88
N ARG A 41 -11.57 5.17 10.87
CA ARG A 41 -12.57 4.60 11.78
C ARG A 41 -13.40 5.65 12.52
N GLN A 42 -12.88 6.85 12.73
CA GLN A 42 -13.61 7.93 13.39
C GLN A 42 -14.36 8.83 12.40
N GLN A 43 -13.79 9.08 11.21
CA GLN A 43 -14.29 10.09 10.27
C GLN A 43 -15.15 9.53 9.14
N ASP A 44 -14.80 8.34 8.63
CA ASP A 44 -15.47 7.67 7.51
C ASP A 44 -15.33 6.15 7.68
N PRO A 45 -16.05 5.54 8.64
CA PRO A 45 -15.87 4.14 9.03
C PRO A 45 -16.24 3.14 7.93
N GLU A 46 -17.02 3.56 6.93
CA GLU A 46 -17.32 2.76 5.74
C GLU A 46 -16.16 2.74 4.74
N ARG A 47 -15.21 3.68 4.86
CA ARG A 47 -14.07 3.77 3.94
C ARG A 47 -12.99 2.77 4.32
N GLN A 48 -12.80 1.77 3.46
CA GLN A 48 -11.78 0.75 3.64
C GLN A 48 -10.41 1.24 3.18
N LEU A 49 -9.41 1.12 4.04
CA LEU A 49 -8.02 1.44 3.72
C LEU A 49 -7.29 0.22 3.17
N TYR A 50 -6.54 0.42 2.09
CA TYR A 50 -5.66 -0.54 1.48
C TYR A 50 -4.24 -0.01 1.38
N LEU A 51 -3.26 -0.88 1.62
CA LEU A 51 -1.86 -0.64 1.34
C LEU A 51 -1.53 -1.23 -0.04
N ALA A 52 -1.29 -0.37 -1.02
CA ALA A 52 -0.85 -0.79 -2.34
C ALA A 52 0.67 -0.94 -2.37
N VAL A 53 1.14 -2.14 -2.71
CA VAL A 53 2.56 -2.52 -2.73
C VAL A 53 2.94 -3.15 -4.06
N PRO A 54 4.18 -2.98 -4.54
CA PRO A 54 4.62 -3.60 -5.77
C PRO A 54 4.84 -5.10 -5.55
N ARG A 55 4.73 -5.88 -6.64
CA ARG A 55 4.98 -7.33 -6.62
C ARG A 55 6.32 -7.69 -5.97
N HIS A 56 7.39 -6.94 -6.21
CA HIS A 56 8.70 -7.22 -5.60
C HIS A 56 8.71 -7.08 -4.07
N ALA A 57 7.87 -6.21 -3.49
CA ALA A 57 7.76 -6.08 -2.04
C ALA A 57 7.00 -7.26 -1.44
N LEU A 58 5.95 -7.71 -2.14
CA LEU A 58 5.19 -8.91 -1.76
C LEU A 58 6.10 -10.12 -1.70
N ASP A 59 6.86 -10.35 -2.77
CA ASP A 59 7.70 -11.54 -2.93
C ASP A 59 8.92 -11.52 -1.99
N ASN A 60 9.34 -10.34 -1.49
CA ASN A 60 10.47 -10.16 -0.58
C ASN A 60 10.04 -9.85 0.87
N ILE A 61 10.12 -8.60 1.34
CA ILE A 61 9.98 -8.29 2.77
C ILE A 61 8.63 -8.72 3.37
N LEU A 62 7.56 -8.69 2.57
CA LEU A 62 6.21 -9.05 3.03
C LEU A 62 5.99 -10.57 3.09
N SER A 63 6.79 -11.37 2.36
CA SER A 63 6.76 -12.85 2.45
C SER A 63 7.56 -13.39 3.64
N ARG A 64 8.48 -12.58 4.19
CA ARG A 64 9.25 -12.90 5.40
C ARG A 64 8.40 -12.83 6.66
N GLU A 65 8.83 -13.51 7.72
CA GLU A 65 8.12 -13.57 9.01
C GLU A 65 7.73 -12.20 9.55
N VAL A 66 8.65 -11.22 9.54
CA VAL A 66 8.37 -9.85 10.01
C VAL A 66 7.24 -9.17 9.24
N GLY A 67 7.20 -9.33 7.92
CA GLY A 67 6.15 -8.78 7.07
C GLY A 67 4.82 -9.47 7.29
N ARG A 68 4.82 -10.81 7.36
CA ARG A 68 3.62 -11.62 7.61
C ARG A 68 3.00 -11.30 8.96
N VAL A 69 3.79 -11.27 10.03
CA VAL A 69 3.32 -10.93 11.38
C VAL A 69 2.72 -9.53 11.40
N ALA A 70 3.33 -8.56 10.74
CA ALA A 70 2.81 -7.19 10.67
C ALA A 70 1.46 -7.12 9.93
N ILE A 71 1.37 -7.74 8.74
CA ILE A 71 0.14 -7.74 7.92
C ILE A 71 -0.99 -8.46 8.64
N GLU A 72 -0.74 -9.67 9.14
CA GLU A 72 -1.74 -10.51 9.79
C GLU A 72 -2.19 -9.89 11.13
N GLY A 73 -1.23 -9.45 11.96
CA GLY A 73 -1.50 -8.89 13.28
C GLY A 73 -2.28 -7.59 13.24
N LEU A 74 -2.03 -6.73 12.24
CA LEU A 74 -2.70 -5.43 12.09
C LEU A 74 -3.88 -5.47 11.10
N LYS A 75 -4.17 -6.64 10.53
CA LYS A 75 -5.24 -6.84 9.52
C LYS A 75 -5.10 -5.82 8.38
N VAL A 76 -3.90 -5.75 7.82
CA VAL A 76 -3.58 -4.84 6.71
C VAL A 76 -4.22 -5.38 5.44
N ASN A 77 -5.09 -4.60 4.81
CA ASN A 77 -5.61 -4.96 3.49
C ASN A 77 -4.55 -4.60 2.44
N VAL A 78 -3.99 -5.59 1.75
CA VAL A 78 -2.92 -5.37 0.77
C VAL A 78 -3.48 -5.48 -0.64
N VAL A 79 -3.13 -4.51 -1.49
CA VAL A 79 -3.33 -4.59 -2.94
C VAL A 79 -1.96 -4.67 -3.60
N VAL A 80 -1.78 -5.61 -4.51
CA VAL A 80 -0.51 -5.80 -5.20
C VAL A 80 -0.61 -5.21 -6.59
N TYR A 81 0.30 -4.29 -6.92
CA TYR A 81 0.42 -3.77 -8.27
C TYR A 81 1.68 -4.31 -8.94
N SER A 82 1.61 -4.49 -10.26
CA SER A 82 2.77 -4.82 -11.07
C SER A 82 3.14 -3.61 -11.91
N LEU A 83 4.38 -3.15 -11.83
CA LEU A 83 4.96 -2.29 -12.84
C LEU A 83 5.51 -3.23 -13.90
N THR A 84 4.70 -3.64 -14.87
CA THR A 84 5.25 -4.22 -16.09
C THR A 84 6.05 -3.14 -16.78
N GLU A 85 7.30 -3.44 -17.13
CA GLU A 85 8.12 -2.57 -18.00
C GLU A 85 7.33 -2.20 -19.26
N GLU A 86 7.48 -0.94 -19.70
CA GLU A 86 6.90 -0.32 -20.90
C GLU A 86 5.51 0.33 -20.79
N GLU A 87 5.45 1.46 -20.10
CA GLU A 87 5.02 2.67 -20.81
C GLU A 87 6.19 3.64 -20.78
N GLN A 88 6.94 3.74 -21.90
CA GLN A 88 7.79 4.90 -22.10
C GLN A 88 6.89 6.14 -21.92
N LEU A 89 7.14 6.92 -20.87
CA LEU A 89 6.53 8.23 -20.69
C LEU A 89 6.96 9.11 -21.86
N GLN A 90 6.23 9.05 -22.98
CA GLN A 90 6.40 9.99 -24.09
C GLN A 90 5.78 11.32 -23.66
N TRP A 91 6.65 12.27 -23.32
CA TRP A 91 6.27 13.67 -23.33
C TRP A 91 5.91 14.05 -24.77
N LYS A 92 4.62 14.29 -25.03
CA LYS A 92 4.20 15.00 -26.24
C LYS A 92 4.33 16.50 -25.95
N PRO A 93 5.31 17.22 -26.54
CA PRO A 93 5.26 18.68 -26.52
C PRO A 93 4.00 19.13 -27.26
N GLN A 94 3.35 20.14 -26.70
CA GLN A 94 2.14 20.77 -27.22
C GLN A 94 2.47 21.62 -28.45
#